data_AF-A0A3T1B6G8-F1
#
_entry.id   AF-A0A3T1B6G8-F1
#
_cell.length_a   1.000
_cell.length_b   1.000
_cell.length_c   1.000
_cell.angle_alpha   90.00
_cell.angle_beta   90.00
_cell.angle_gamma   90.00
#
_symmetry.space_group_name_H-M   'P 1'
#
loop_
_entity.id
_entity.type
_entity.pdbx_description
1 polymer ?
#
loop_
_entity_poly.entity_id
_entity_poly.type
_entity_poly.pdbx_seq_one_letter_code
_entity_poly.pdbx_strand_id
1 'polypeptide(L)'
;MPHVVTLARVVPVALALTIIAAADLGLPSEEFWKQRQPWLYVCLIIAFFVSAASSALNSLALRSHAASARAFETEIEAATAATLMRVVRHLKLDVDQVGVHVFLASGTFVRGRWLFARLVLVGRLRIGAKPRMHRPRWSPGKGVVGRAWQNHTYVAEDWETVRERGESLGREAWSRLPEAERYGMSWTEFQASSGYRLIAARPVFDLVRQDHVIGCVAIDAQCDLPVEHRELQSILADLASTVEAMESPPKTWLQQRKHGY
;
A
#
# COMPACT_ATOMS: atom_id res chain seq x y z
N MET A 1 -3.94 17.71 -4.68
CA MET A 1 -4.31 17.94 -6.09
C MET A 1 -5.80 17.84 -6.41
N PRO A 2 -6.66 17.00 -5.79
CA PRO A 2 -8.08 16.96 -6.18
C PRO A 2 -8.82 18.29 -5.93
N HIS A 3 -8.48 19.02 -4.87
CA HIS A 3 -9.10 20.31 -4.55
C HIS A 3 -8.82 21.42 -5.58
N VAL A 4 -7.65 21.42 -6.22
CA VAL A 4 -7.30 22.44 -7.23
C VAL A 4 -8.11 22.24 -8.51
N VAL A 5 -8.31 20.97 -8.90
CA VAL A 5 -9.16 20.61 -10.04
C VAL A 5 -10.63 20.94 -9.76
N THR A 6 -11.11 20.68 -8.55
CA THR A 6 -12.48 21.05 -8.16
C THR A 6 -12.68 22.56 -8.18
N LEU A 7 -11.74 23.34 -7.63
CA LEU A 7 -11.81 24.81 -7.67
C LEU A 7 -11.76 25.34 -9.10
N ALA A 8 -10.89 24.79 -9.95
CA ALA A 8 -10.79 25.17 -11.37
C ALA A 8 -12.07 24.89 -12.17
N ARG A 9 -12.96 24.01 -11.69
CA ARG A 9 -14.28 23.74 -12.30
C ARG A 9 -15.40 24.58 -11.71
N VAL A 10 -15.42 24.70 -10.39
CA VAL A 10 -16.50 25.39 -9.67
C VAL A 10 -16.42 26.90 -9.89
N VAL A 11 -15.21 27.48 -9.92
CA VAL A 11 -15.04 28.93 -10.04
C VAL A 11 -15.55 29.46 -11.39
N PRO A 12 -15.20 28.91 -12.57
CA PRO A 12 -15.72 29.41 -13.84
C PRO A 12 -17.23 29.24 -13.98
N VAL A 13 -17.78 28.13 -13.48
CA VAL A 13 -19.24 27.89 -13.52
C VAL A 13 -19.97 28.88 -12.60
N ALA A 14 -19.48 29.09 -11.38
CA ALA A 14 -20.05 30.06 -10.45
C ALA A 14 -19.93 31.50 -10.98
N LEU A 15 -18.81 31.85 -11.62
CA LEU A 15 -18.64 33.15 -12.27
C LEU A 15 -19.59 33.32 -13.46
N ALA A 16 -19.74 32.30 -14.31
CA ALA A 16 -20.67 32.33 -15.43
C ALA A 16 -22.12 32.53 -14.95
N LEU A 17 -22.54 31.80 -13.91
CA LEU A 17 -23.87 31.96 -13.31
C LEU A 17 -24.06 33.36 -12.70
N THR A 18 -23.05 33.89 -12.01
CA THR A 18 -23.09 35.26 -11.46
C THR A 18 -23.21 36.31 -12.56
N ILE A 19 -22.50 36.14 -13.68
CA ILE A 19 -22.57 37.06 -14.83
C ILE A 19 -23.95 37.01 -15.48
N ILE A 20 -24.51 35.81 -15.66
CA ILE A 20 -25.87 35.63 -16.19
C ILE A 20 -26.89 36.30 -15.27
N ALA A 21 -26.81 36.05 -13.96
CA ALA A 21 -27.71 36.66 -12.97
C ALA A 21 -27.58 38.20 -12.92
N ALA A 22 -26.37 38.74 -13.04
CA ALA A 22 -26.16 40.19 -13.12
C ALA A 22 -26.77 40.81 -14.38
N ALA A 23 -26.66 40.10 -15.52
CA ALA A 23 -27.27 40.52 -16.77
C ALA A 23 -28.80 40.52 -16.71
N ASP A 24 -29.41 39.50 -16.11
CA ASP A 24 -30.88 39.43 -15.88
C ASP A 24 -31.39 40.55 -14.97
N LEU A 25 -30.56 41.00 -14.01
CA LEU A 25 -30.86 42.13 -13.13
C LEU A 25 -30.60 43.51 -13.78
N GLY A 26 -30.13 43.55 -15.03
CA GLY A 26 -29.81 44.80 -15.73
C GLY A 26 -28.58 45.53 -15.19
N LEU A 27 -27.80 44.91 -14.31
CA LEU A 27 -26.58 45.47 -13.72
C LEU A 27 -25.39 45.09 -14.60
N PRO A 28 -24.50 46.00 -15.05
CA PRO A 28 -24.42 47.41 -14.68
C PRO A 28 -25.34 48.35 -15.48
N SER A 29 -25.45 48.18 -16.81
CA SER A 29 -26.40 48.89 -17.67
C SER A 29 -26.60 48.15 -19.00
N GLU A 30 -27.73 48.35 -19.69
CA GLU A 30 -27.98 47.69 -20.99
C GLU A 30 -26.95 48.05 -22.07
N GLU A 31 -26.52 49.30 -22.14
CA GLU A 31 -25.52 49.75 -23.11
C GLU A 31 -24.16 49.05 -22.90
N PHE A 32 -23.78 48.85 -21.63
CA PHE A 32 -22.57 48.10 -21.29
C PHE A 32 -22.64 46.67 -21.83
N TRP A 33 -23.77 46.00 -21.63
CA TRP A 33 -23.98 44.63 -22.10
C TRP A 33 -23.98 44.55 -23.64
N LYS A 34 -24.65 45.48 -24.33
CA LYS A 34 -24.66 45.53 -25.81
C LYS A 34 -23.26 45.72 -26.38
N GLN A 35 -22.44 46.58 -25.78
CA GLN A 35 -21.07 46.83 -26.25
C GLN A 35 -20.11 45.65 -25.97
N ARG A 36 -20.32 44.92 -24.87
CA ARG A 36 -19.42 43.84 -24.42
C ARG A 36 -19.93 42.43 -24.72
N GLN A 37 -21.13 42.29 -25.28
CA GLN A 37 -21.76 41.00 -25.60
C GLN A 37 -20.85 40.01 -26.34
N PRO A 38 -20.08 40.42 -27.40
CA PRO A 38 -19.20 39.50 -28.11
C PRO A 38 -18.09 38.93 -27.20
N TRP A 39 -17.54 39.75 -26.32
CA TRP A 39 -16.47 39.33 -25.40
C TRP A 39 -16.98 38.34 -24.35
N LEU A 40 -18.21 38.48 -23.88
CA LEU A 40 -18.82 37.53 -22.94
C LEU A 40 -18.98 36.16 -23.56
N TYR A 41 -19.44 36.08 -24.82
CA TYR A 41 -19.52 34.81 -25.52
C TYR A 41 -18.14 34.18 -25.70
N VAL A 42 -17.12 34.96 -26.07
CA VAL A 42 -15.73 34.47 -26.16
C VAL A 42 -15.28 33.91 -24.80
N CYS A 43 -15.50 34.63 -23.70
CA CYS A 43 -15.15 34.16 -22.35
C CYS A 43 -15.88 32.88 -21.96
N LEU A 44 -17.19 32.77 -22.25
CA LEU A 44 -17.98 31.56 -21.97
C LEU A 44 -17.50 30.36 -22.80
N ILE A 45 -17.19 30.58 -24.08
CA ILE A 45 -16.63 29.55 -24.96
C ILE A 45 -15.29 29.07 -24.42
N ILE A 46 -14.38 29.99 -24.08
CA ILE A 46 -13.07 29.65 -23.49
C ILE A 46 -13.26 28.87 -22.18
N ALA A 47 -14.13 29.33 -21.28
CA ALA A 47 -14.40 28.66 -20.02
C ALA A 47 -14.96 27.24 -20.22
N PHE A 48 -15.87 27.06 -21.19
CA PHE A 48 -16.39 25.77 -21.58
C PHE A 48 -15.28 24.84 -22.08
N PHE A 49 -14.43 25.30 -23.01
CA PHE A 49 -13.33 24.50 -23.54
C PHE A 49 -12.28 24.15 -22.46
N VAL A 50 -11.94 25.07 -21.58
CA VAL A 50 -11.03 24.81 -20.45
C VAL A 50 -11.61 23.76 -19.51
N SER A 51 -12.92 23.86 -19.19
CA SER A 51 -13.60 22.88 -18.34
C SER A 51 -13.67 21.49 -19.00
N ALA A 52 -14.02 21.43 -20.29
CA ALA A 52 -14.07 20.19 -21.06
C ALA A 52 -12.67 19.54 -21.17
N ALA A 53 -11.64 20.33 -21.51
CA ALA A 53 -10.26 19.87 -21.61
C ALA A 53 -9.73 19.36 -20.26
N SER A 54 -10.00 20.09 -19.16
CA SER A 54 -9.63 19.63 -17.82
C SER A 54 -10.28 18.29 -17.47
N SER A 55 -11.52 18.07 -17.90
CA SER A 55 -12.25 16.83 -17.64
C SER A 55 -11.74 15.67 -18.47
N ALA A 56 -11.42 15.91 -19.74
CA ALA A 56 -10.75 14.94 -20.58
C ALA A 56 -9.39 14.52 -19.98
N LEU A 57 -8.54 15.49 -19.62
CA LEU A 57 -7.22 15.23 -19.03
C LEU A 57 -7.32 14.46 -17.70
N ASN A 58 -8.24 14.83 -16.82
CA ASN A 58 -8.45 14.11 -15.57
C ASN A 58 -8.96 12.68 -15.82
N SER A 59 -9.84 12.48 -16.80
CA SER A 59 -10.32 11.13 -17.13
C SER A 59 -9.20 10.25 -17.67
N LEU A 60 -8.30 10.81 -18.49
CA LEU A 60 -7.12 10.11 -19.00
C LEU A 60 -6.15 9.78 -17.87
N ALA A 61 -5.88 10.73 -16.96
CA ALA A 61 -5.03 10.51 -15.79
C ALA A 61 -5.61 9.43 -14.86
N LEU A 62 -6.92 9.45 -14.61
CA LEU A 62 -7.57 8.42 -13.79
C LEU A 62 -7.51 7.04 -14.47
N ARG A 63 -7.71 6.99 -15.79
CA ARG A 63 -7.59 5.74 -16.56
C ARG A 63 -6.16 5.20 -16.56
N SER A 64 -5.16 6.06 -16.73
CA SER A 64 -3.75 5.63 -16.69
C SER A 64 -3.35 5.16 -15.29
N HIS A 65 -3.77 5.86 -14.24
CA HIS A 65 -3.56 5.41 -12.86
C HIS A 65 -4.26 4.07 -12.58
N ALA A 66 -5.50 3.88 -13.04
CA ALA A 66 -6.20 2.61 -12.89
C ALA A 66 -5.53 1.49 -13.69
N ALA A 67 -5.03 1.76 -14.89
CA ALA A 67 -4.30 0.79 -15.70
C ALA A 67 -2.98 0.37 -15.03
N SER A 68 -2.19 1.34 -14.55
CA SER A 68 -0.95 1.09 -13.81
C SER A 68 -1.20 0.31 -12.52
N ALA A 69 -2.24 0.65 -11.75
CA ALA A 69 -2.60 -0.09 -10.55
C ALA A 69 -2.99 -1.55 -10.86
N ARG A 70 -3.76 -1.79 -11.93
CA ARG A 70 -4.14 -3.15 -12.35
C ARG A 70 -2.94 -3.96 -12.86
N ALA A 71 -2.04 -3.33 -13.62
CA ALA A 71 -0.82 -3.96 -14.09
C ALA A 71 0.02 -4.42 -12.88
N PHE A 72 0.23 -3.52 -11.92
CA PHE A 72 0.94 -3.82 -10.67
C PHE A 72 0.27 -4.95 -9.86
N GLU A 73 -1.06 -4.91 -9.70
CA GLU A 73 -1.80 -5.99 -9.01
C GLU A 73 -1.61 -7.33 -9.70
N THR A 74 -1.71 -7.37 -11.03
CA THR A 74 -1.53 -8.59 -11.84
C THR A 74 -0.11 -9.13 -11.71
N GLU A 75 0.91 -8.28 -11.76
CA GLU A 75 2.32 -8.66 -11.60
C GLU A 75 2.61 -9.19 -10.19
N ILE A 76 2.09 -8.54 -9.15
CA ILE A 76 2.23 -9.02 -7.77
C ILE A 76 1.50 -10.35 -7.56
N GLU A 77 0.30 -10.53 -8.11
CA GLU A 77 -0.43 -11.80 -8.03
C GLU A 77 0.36 -12.92 -8.72
N ALA A 78 0.89 -12.67 -9.92
CA ALA A 78 1.72 -13.63 -10.64
C ALA A 78 3.01 -13.97 -9.88
N ALA A 79 3.70 -12.98 -9.33
CA ALA A 79 4.92 -13.17 -8.56
C ALA A 79 4.66 -13.98 -7.28
N THR A 80 3.61 -13.63 -6.52
CA THR A 80 3.25 -14.36 -5.30
C THR A 80 2.79 -15.79 -5.59
N ALA A 81 2.08 -16.02 -6.70
CA ALA A 81 1.72 -17.36 -7.16
C ALA A 81 2.94 -18.20 -7.54
N ALA A 82 3.85 -17.64 -8.33
CA ALA A 82 5.09 -18.32 -8.70
C ALA A 82 5.93 -18.66 -7.46
N THR A 83 6.07 -17.73 -6.52
CA THR A 83 6.78 -17.96 -5.26
C THR A 83 6.10 -19.04 -4.43
N LEU A 84 4.78 -19.00 -4.24
CA LEU A 84 4.06 -20.03 -3.48
C LEU A 84 4.30 -21.42 -4.05
N MET A 85 4.15 -21.58 -5.37
CA MET A 85 4.39 -22.85 -6.04
C MET A 85 5.83 -23.31 -5.90
N ARG A 86 6.80 -22.39 -5.91
CA ARG A 86 8.21 -22.72 -5.68
C ARG A 86 8.45 -23.21 -4.26
N VAL A 87 7.91 -22.54 -3.24
CA VAL A 87 8.00 -22.98 -1.84
C VAL A 87 7.42 -24.38 -1.69
N VAL A 88 6.19 -24.59 -2.17
CA VAL A 88 5.49 -25.88 -2.11
C VAL A 88 6.30 -27.00 -2.75
N ARG A 89 6.83 -26.79 -3.96
CA ARG A 89 7.60 -27.82 -4.67
C ARG A 89 8.94 -28.13 -4.03
N HIS A 90 9.69 -27.11 -3.62
CA HIS A 90 11.03 -27.31 -3.08
C HIS A 90 11.01 -27.82 -1.64
N LEU A 91 10.05 -27.36 -0.83
CA LEU A 91 9.93 -27.74 0.58
C LEU A 91 8.98 -28.92 0.81
N LYS A 92 8.33 -29.43 -0.25
CA LYS A 92 7.37 -30.54 -0.21
C LYS A 92 6.25 -30.30 0.80
N LEU A 93 5.70 -29.10 0.79
CA LEU A 93 4.64 -28.67 1.69
C LEU A 93 3.27 -28.74 1.02
N ASP A 94 2.22 -28.87 1.82
CA ASP A 94 0.87 -28.70 1.31
C ASP A 94 0.61 -27.22 1.01
N VAL A 95 -0.02 -26.97 -0.14
CA VAL A 95 -0.24 -25.60 -0.66
C VAL A 95 -1.17 -24.76 0.22
N ASP A 96 -2.01 -25.40 1.02
CA ASP A 96 -2.93 -24.75 1.95
C ASP A 96 -2.25 -24.30 3.26
N GLN A 97 -1.08 -24.86 3.58
CA GLN A 97 -0.31 -24.54 4.78
C GLN A 97 0.62 -23.33 4.61
N VAL A 98 0.80 -22.81 3.40
CA VAL A 98 1.77 -21.76 3.09
C VAL A 98 1.08 -20.47 2.62
N GLY A 99 1.54 -19.33 3.13
CA GLY A 99 1.17 -18.01 2.67
C GLY A 99 2.36 -17.24 2.11
N VAL A 100 2.14 -16.46 1.05
CA VAL A 100 3.10 -15.49 0.52
C VAL A 100 2.49 -14.10 0.61
N HIS A 101 3.29 -13.15 1.09
CA HIS A 101 2.85 -11.80 1.41
C HIS A 101 3.86 -10.77 0.89
N VAL A 102 3.35 -9.67 0.33
CA VAL A 102 4.15 -8.54 -0.12
C VAL A 102 3.63 -7.29 0.55
N PHE A 103 4.52 -6.58 1.23
CA PHE A 103 4.25 -5.33 1.93
C PHE A 103 5.05 -4.20 1.31
N LEU A 104 4.42 -3.05 1.10
CA LEU A 104 5.12 -1.82 0.70
C LEU A 104 5.04 -0.77 1.80
N ALA A 105 6.12 -0.03 1.97
CA ALA A 105 6.19 1.07 2.91
C ALA A 105 5.33 2.24 2.41
N SER A 106 4.49 2.76 3.31
CA SER A 106 3.68 3.95 3.12
C SER A 106 4.00 4.94 4.23
N GLY A 107 4.32 6.18 3.87
CA GLY A 107 4.71 7.21 4.83
C GLY A 107 5.36 8.39 4.13
N THR A 108 5.90 9.32 4.92
CA THR A 108 6.66 10.45 4.37
C THR A 108 8.14 10.16 4.56
N PHE A 109 8.88 10.04 3.46
CA PHE A 109 10.33 9.91 3.50
C PHE A 109 10.97 11.30 3.54
N VAL A 110 11.68 11.62 4.62
CA VAL A 110 12.33 12.92 4.84
C VAL A 110 13.76 12.69 5.29
N ARG A 111 14.73 13.30 4.57
CA ARG A 111 16.16 13.27 4.92
C ARG A 111 16.71 11.85 5.21
N GLY A 112 16.40 10.89 4.35
CA GLY A 112 16.92 9.52 4.50
C GLY A 112 16.16 8.65 5.51
N ARG A 113 15.04 9.14 6.08
CA ARG A 113 14.26 8.39 7.08
C ARG A 113 12.77 8.39 6.77
N TRP A 114 12.13 7.25 7.01
CA TRP A 114 10.67 7.14 6.96
C TRP A 114 10.06 7.69 8.25
N LEU A 115 9.35 8.82 8.14
CA LEU A 115 8.50 9.31 9.21
C LEU A 115 7.14 8.61 9.13
N PHE A 116 6.69 8.04 10.24
CA PHE A 116 5.40 7.35 10.37
C PHE A 116 5.20 6.21 9.36
N ALA A 117 6.28 5.48 9.03
CA ALA A 117 6.22 4.35 8.12
C ALA A 117 5.17 3.32 8.59
N ARG A 118 4.33 2.91 7.65
CA ARG A 118 3.43 1.76 7.79
C ARG A 118 3.72 0.78 6.67
N LEU A 119 3.60 -0.50 6.95
CA LEU A 119 3.72 -1.55 5.95
C LEU A 119 2.31 -1.92 5.49
N VAL A 120 2.02 -1.64 4.23
CA VAL A 120 0.72 -1.91 3.61
C VAL A 120 0.82 -3.21 2.86
N LEU A 121 -0.05 -4.18 3.18
CA LEU A 121 -0.14 -5.43 2.43
C LEU A 121 -0.67 -5.14 1.04
N VAL A 122 0.17 -5.31 0.02
CA VAL A 122 -0.15 -5.04 -1.39
C VAL A 122 -0.33 -6.32 -2.21
N GLY A 123 0.27 -7.42 -1.77
CA GLY A 123 0.17 -8.72 -2.39
C GLY A 123 -0.05 -9.80 -1.34
N ARG A 124 -0.96 -10.71 -1.61
CA ARG A 124 -1.20 -11.86 -0.75
C ARG A 124 -1.69 -13.03 -1.57
N LEU A 125 -1.07 -14.17 -1.36
CA LEU A 125 -1.61 -15.44 -1.81
C LEU A 125 -1.55 -16.47 -0.70
N ARG A 126 -2.70 -17.11 -0.45
CA ARG A 126 -2.85 -18.29 0.39
C ARG A 126 -4.08 -19.03 -0.07
N ILE A 127 -3.97 -20.34 -0.25
CA ILE A 127 -5.11 -21.17 -0.62
C ILE A 127 -5.94 -21.54 0.62
N GLY A 128 -5.29 -21.83 1.75
CA GLY A 128 -5.94 -22.08 3.03
C GLY A 128 -6.73 -20.89 3.59
N ALA A 129 -7.85 -21.16 4.27
CA ALA A 129 -8.75 -20.15 4.81
C ALA A 129 -8.16 -19.35 6.00
N LYS A 130 -7.22 -19.97 6.74
CA LYS A 130 -6.61 -19.45 7.97
C LYS A 130 -5.11 -19.77 8.00
N PRO A 131 -4.35 -19.07 8.85
CA PRO A 131 -4.60 -17.74 9.41
C PRO A 131 -4.56 -16.63 8.35
N ARG A 132 -4.91 -15.39 8.74
CA ARG A 132 -4.93 -14.21 7.84
C ARG A 132 -4.06 -13.08 8.42
N MET A 133 -2.98 -12.67 7.75
CA MET A 133 -2.09 -11.57 8.18
C MET A 133 -2.70 -10.15 8.15
N HIS A 134 -4.00 -10.00 7.86
CA HIS A 134 -4.67 -8.71 7.70
C HIS A 134 -4.72 -7.82 8.95
N ARG A 135 -4.47 -8.38 10.13
CA ARG A 135 -4.40 -7.68 11.42
C ARG A 135 -3.23 -8.32 12.16
N PRO A 136 -2.20 -7.57 12.60
CA PRO A 136 -2.15 -6.15 12.98
C PRO A 136 -1.98 -5.12 11.85
N ARG A 137 -2.11 -3.83 12.21
CA ARG A 137 -1.52 -2.73 11.41
C ARG A 137 0.00 -2.85 11.48
N TRP A 138 0.63 -3.21 10.37
CA TRP A 138 2.05 -3.43 10.29
C TRP A 138 2.84 -2.11 10.25
N SER A 139 3.94 -2.07 11.00
CA SER A 139 4.86 -0.96 11.12
C SER A 139 6.28 -1.49 11.27
N PRO A 140 7.31 -0.67 11.05
CA PRO A 140 8.69 -1.02 11.41
C PRO A 140 8.76 -1.55 12.85
N GLY A 141 9.53 -2.63 13.06
CA GLY A 141 9.70 -3.32 14.34
C GLY A 141 8.57 -4.27 14.76
N LYS A 142 7.44 -4.28 14.05
CA LYS A 142 6.26 -5.06 14.43
C LYS A 142 6.18 -6.42 13.74
N GLY A 143 6.13 -7.49 14.53
CA GLY A 143 6.24 -8.88 14.10
C GLY A 143 7.53 -9.14 13.33
N VAL A 144 7.64 -10.34 12.74
CA VAL A 144 8.80 -10.72 11.93
C VAL A 144 8.99 -9.81 10.73
N VAL A 145 7.88 -9.46 10.04
CA VAL A 145 7.90 -8.57 8.86
C VAL A 145 8.45 -7.18 9.20
N GLY A 146 7.96 -6.57 10.28
CA GLY A 146 8.40 -5.25 10.71
C GLY A 146 9.84 -5.25 11.22
N ARG A 147 10.29 -6.33 11.86
CA ARG A 147 11.70 -6.49 12.26
C ARG A 147 12.63 -6.63 11.07
N ALA A 148 12.29 -7.49 10.10
CA ALA A 148 13.07 -7.62 8.87
C ALA A 148 13.22 -6.27 8.15
N TRP A 149 12.12 -5.51 8.09
CA TRP A 149 12.13 -4.15 7.55
C TRP A 149 13.02 -3.20 8.36
N GLN A 150 12.90 -3.20 9.70
CA GLN A 150 13.66 -2.28 10.57
C GLN A 150 15.15 -2.60 10.61
N ASN A 151 15.50 -3.88 10.59
CA ASN A 151 16.88 -4.34 10.68
C ASN A 151 17.58 -4.44 9.32
N HIS A 152 16.86 -4.14 8.23
CA HIS A 152 17.37 -4.20 6.86
C HIS A 152 17.98 -5.58 6.54
N THR A 153 17.40 -6.65 7.09
CA THR A 153 17.94 -8.01 6.95
C THR A 153 16.85 -9.07 6.93
N TYR A 154 17.21 -10.26 6.45
CA TYR A 154 16.36 -11.44 6.53
C TYR A 154 16.13 -11.82 8.00
N VAL A 155 14.88 -12.08 8.35
CA VAL A 155 14.49 -12.57 9.68
C VAL A 155 13.54 -13.74 9.48
N ALA A 156 13.81 -14.85 10.13
CA ALA A 156 12.88 -15.96 10.25
C ALA A 156 12.78 -16.36 11.71
N GLU A 157 11.57 -16.73 12.13
CA GLU A 157 11.29 -17.11 13.50
C GLU A 157 10.44 -18.39 13.51
N ASP A 158 10.81 -19.30 14.40
CA ASP A 158 9.89 -20.35 14.87
C ASP A 158 8.83 -19.68 15.73
N TRP A 159 7.71 -19.42 15.09
CA TRP A 159 6.60 -18.71 15.68
C TRP A 159 5.85 -19.56 16.70
N GLU A 160 5.93 -20.88 16.60
CA GLU A 160 5.34 -21.77 17.59
C GLU A 160 6.07 -21.66 18.92
N THR A 161 7.41 -21.70 18.93
CA THR A 161 8.20 -21.47 20.13
C THR A 161 7.92 -20.09 20.75
N VAL A 162 7.83 -19.05 19.91
CA VAL A 162 7.45 -17.69 20.37
C VAL A 162 6.05 -17.68 20.98
N ARG A 163 5.11 -18.41 20.38
CA ARG A 163 3.72 -18.54 20.84
C ARG A 163 3.66 -19.20 22.21
N GLU A 164 4.28 -20.36 22.38
CA GLU A 164 4.29 -21.12 23.64
C GLU A 164 4.90 -20.30 24.78
N ARG A 165 6.01 -19.62 24.52
CA ARG A 165 6.62 -18.70 25.49
C ARG A 165 5.67 -17.56 25.86
N GLY A 166 5.01 -16.93 24.89
CA GLY A 166 4.08 -15.85 25.19
C GLY A 166 2.83 -16.31 25.93
N GLU A 167 2.27 -17.47 25.58
CA GLU A 167 1.10 -18.07 26.22
C GLU A 167 1.38 -18.46 27.68
N SER A 168 2.53 -19.08 27.96
CA SER A 168 2.94 -19.45 29.32
C SER A 168 3.14 -18.26 30.25
N LEU A 169 3.57 -17.09 29.72
CA LEU A 169 3.66 -15.85 30.49
C LEU A 169 2.29 -15.24 30.81
N GLY A 170 1.32 -15.40 29.90
CA GLY A 170 0.01 -14.78 29.99
C GLY A 170 0.02 -13.27 29.67
N ARG A 171 -1.18 -12.70 29.55
CA ARG A 171 -1.39 -11.32 29.05
C ARG A 171 -0.68 -10.24 29.87
N GLU A 172 -0.74 -10.35 31.20
CA GLU A 172 -0.21 -9.32 32.10
C GLU A 172 1.32 -9.26 32.00
N ALA A 173 1.99 -10.40 32.14
CA ALA A 173 3.44 -10.49 31.99
C ALA A 173 3.88 -10.13 30.56
N TRP A 174 3.16 -10.61 29.53
CA TRP A 174 3.42 -10.21 28.16
C TRP A 174 3.42 -8.70 28.02
N SER A 175 2.42 -7.98 28.55
CA SER A 175 2.34 -6.52 28.42
C SER A 175 3.50 -5.74 29.05
N ARG A 176 4.21 -6.36 30.00
CA ARG A 176 5.36 -5.78 30.70
C ARG A 176 6.70 -6.07 30.03
N LEU A 177 6.77 -7.02 29.10
CA LEU A 177 8.00 -7.30 28.38
C LEU A 177 8.46 -6.08 27.54
N PRO A 178 9.77 -5.92 27.33
CA PRO A 178 10.29 -4.95 26.37
C PRO A 178 9.67 -5.13 24.98
N GLU A 179 9.52 -4.04 24.23
CA GLU A 179 8.91 -4.07 22.88
C GLU A 179 9.65 -5.05 21.95
N ALA A 180 10.98 -5.09 22.06
CA ALA A 180 11.85 -6.02 21.34
C ALA A 180 11.71 -7.48 21.78
N GLU A 181 11.04 -7.82 22.88
CA GLU A 181 10.71 -9.21 23.22
C GLU A 181 9.28 -9.56 22.76
N ARG A 182 8.41 -8.56 22.66
CA ARG A 182 7.02 -8.71 22.20
C ARG A 182 6.84 -8.58 20.69
N TYR A 183 7.95 -8.47 19.95
CA TYR A 183 7.91 -8.17 18.52
C TYR A 183 7.10 -6.91 18.19
N GLY A 184 7.06 -5.89 19.05
CA GLY A 184 6.19 -4.72 18.84
C GLY A 184 4.69 -5.02 18.79
N MET A 185 4.26 -6.22 19.22
CA MET A 185 2.87 -6.67 19.18
C MET A 185 2.18 -6.47 20.53
N SER A 186 0.92 -6.06 20.47
CA SER A 186 0.02 -6.18 21.61
C SER A 186 -0.39 -7.65 21.83
N TRP A 187 -0.90 -7.97 23.02
CA TRP A 187 -1.38 -9.33 23.31
C TRP A 187 -2.44 -9.82 22.32
N THR A 188 -3.41 -8.97 21.96
CA THR A 188 -4.47 -9.32 21.00
C THR A 188 -3.91 -9.64 19.62
N GLU A 189 -2.91 -8.87 19.17
CA GLU A 189 -2.27 -9.10 17.88
C GLU A 189 -1.42 -10.37 17.89
N PHE A 190 -0.71 -10.62 19.00
CA PHE A 190 0.04 -11.86 19.23
C PHE A 190 -0.91 -13.07 19.19
N GLN A 191 -2.04 -13.04 19.90
CA GLN A 191 -3.04 -14.11 19.88
C GLN A 191 -3.65 -14.34 18.48
N ALA A 192 -3.82 -13.27 17.69
CA ALA A 192 -4.29 -13.38 16.30
C ALA A 192 -3.28 -14.08 15.36
N SER A 193 -2.03 -14.26 15.81
CA SER A 193 -0.96 -14.96 15.08
C SER A 193 -0.78 -16.42 15.51
N SER A 194 -1.67 -16.96 16.35
CA SER A 194 -1.60 -18.34 16.87
C SER A 194 -1.62 -19.45 15.82
N GLY A 195 -2.10 -19.17 14.60
CA GLY A 195 -2.19 -20.16 13.52
C GLY A 195 -0.91 -20.34 12.70
N TYR A 196 0.16 -19.60 12.98
CA TYR A 196 1.45 -19.70 12.28
C TYR A 196 2.44 -20.51 13.12
N ARG A 197 3.27 -21.32 12.45
CA ARG A 197 4.40 -22.04 13.06
C ARG A 197 5.74 -21.47 12.60
N LEU A 198 5.83 -21.03 11.34
CA LEU A 198 6.99 -20.31 10.83
C LEU A 198 6.55 -18.98 10.22
N ILE A 199 7.32 -17.92 10.45
CA ILE A 199 7.24 -16.69 9.67
C ILE A 199 8.67 -16.29 9.26
N ALA A 200 8.89 -16.08 7.96
CA ALA A 200 10.13 -15.59 7.39
C ALA A 200 9.88 -14.35 6.55
N ALA A 201 10.75 -13.35 6.66
CA ALA A 201 10.59 -12.08 5.97
C ALA A 201 11.93 -11.52 5.49
N ARG A 202 11.88 -10.78 4.38
CA ARG A 202 13.04 -10.14 3.78
C ARG A 202 12.68 -8.73 3.31
N PRO A 203 13.50 -7.70 3.62
CA PRO A 203 13.28 -6.35 3.11
C PRO A 203 13.39 -6.31 1.57
N VAL A 204 12.64 -5.41 0.97
CA VAL A 204 12.75 -5.02 -0.43
C VAL A 204 13.43 -3.66 -0.47
N PHE A 205 14.53 -3.54 -1.20
CA PHE A 205 15.30 -2.31 -1.34
C PHE A 205 14.90 -1.57 -2.63
N ASP A 206 15.14 -0.26 -2.65
CA ASP A 206 14.99 0.56 -3.85
C ASP A 206 16.14 0.27 -4.82
N LEU A 207 15.80 0.05 -6.09
CA LEU A 207 16.77 -0.26 -7.14
C LEU A 207 17.84 0.83 -7.32
N VAL A 208 17.46 2.10 -7.11
CA VAL A 208 18.35 3.26 -7.26
C VAL A 208 19.07 3.56 -5.94
N ARG A 209 18.40 3.35 -4.81
CA ARG A 209 18.93 3.60 -3.46
C ARG A 209 18.96 2.31 -2.65
N GLN A 210 20.03 1.54 -2.82
CA GLN A 210 20.16 0.20 -2.21
C GLN A 210 20.15 0.19 -0.67
N ASP A 211 20.33 1.35 -0.02
CA ASP A 211 20.19 1.51 1.44
C ASP A 211 18.75 1.79 1.89
N HIS A 212 17.85 2.07 0.94
CA HIS A 212 16.47 2.47 1.18
C HIS A 212 15.52 1.27 1.06
N VAL A 213 15.01 0.82 2.20
CA VAL A 213 13.95 -0.21 2.23
C VAL A 213 12.61 0.40 1.80
N ILE A 214 12.04 -0.12 0.71
CA ILE A 214 10.73 0.28 0.14
C ILE A 214 9.60 -0.66 0.52
N GLY A 215 9.92 -1.84 1.05
CA GLY A 215 8.93 -2.86 1.38
C GLY A 215 9.52 -4.06 2.10
N CYS A 216 8.72 -5.10 2.25
CA CYS A 216 9.12 -6.37 2.83
C CYS A 216 8.30 -7.48 2.19
N VAL A 217 8.93 -8.59 1.85
CA VAL A 217 8.26 -9.81 1.40
C VAL A 217 8.30 -10.82 2.53
N ALA A 218 7.28 -11.65 2.65
CA ALA A 218 7.20 -12.64 3.71
C ALA A 218 6.55 -13.93 3.24
N ILE A 219 7.00 -15.02 3.83
CA ILE A 219 6.39 -16.33 3.77
C ILE A 219 6.03 -16.73 5.18
N ASP A 220 4.86 -17.34 5.35
CA ASP A 220 4.51 -18.02 6.59
C ASP A 220 4.02 -19.42 6.30
N ALA A 221 4.14 -20.28 7.32
CA ALA A 221 3.70 -21.65 7.24
C ALA A 221 2.98 -22.09 8.51
N GLN A 222 2.05 -23.03 8.36
CA GLN A 222 1.36 -23.72 9.46
C GLN A 222 2.00 -25.07 9.83
N CYS A 223 3.13 -25.41 9.23
CA CYS A 223 3.83 -26.67 9.42
C CYS A 223 5.22 -26.45 10.04
N ASP A 224 5.82 -27.53 10.51
CA ASP A 224 7.20 -27.51 11.00
C ASP A 224 8.15 -27.31 9.85
N LEU A 225 8.90 -26.22 9.91
CA LEU A 225 9.98 -25.91 9.00
C LEU A 225 11.16 -25.38 9.81
N PRO A 226 12.38 -25.87 9.56
CA PRO A 226 13.57 -25.29 10.17
C PRO A 226 13.65 -23.79 9.84
N VAL A 227 13.92 -22.98 10.86
CA VAL A 227 14.06 -21.51 10.73
C VAL A 227 15.18 -21.14 9.75
N GLU A 228 16.27 -21.93 9.78
CA GLU A 228 17.45 -21.75 8.94
C GLU A 228 17.35 -22.53 7.62
N HIS A 229 16.26 -22.34 6.88
CA HIS A 229 16.11 -22.95 5.57
C HIS A 229 16.72 -22.06 4.47
N ARG A 230 17.91 -22.43 3.98
CA ARG A 230 18.65 -21.66 2.95
C ARG A 230 17.82 -21.43 1.69
N GLU A 231 17.06 -22.43 1.27
CA GLU A 231 16.16 -22.38 0.12
C GLU A 231 15.05 -21.34 0.33
N LEU A 232 14.49 -21.25 1.54
CA LEU A 232 13.47 -20.24 1.86
C LEU A 232 14.04 -18.82 1.76
N GLN A 233 15.25 -18.62 2.27
CA GLN A 233 15.96 -17.35 2.17
C GLN A 233 16.23 -16.96 0.71
N SER A 234 16.63 -17.93 -0.14
CA SER A 234 16.83 -17.72 -1.58
C SER A 234 15.51 -17.41 -2.30
N ILE A 235 14.43 -18.13 -2.00
CA ILE A 235 13.12 -17.90 -2.59
C ILE A 235 12.60 -16.49 -2.24
N LEU A 236 12.77 -16.05 -0.99
CA LEU A 236 12.42 -14.69 -0.57
C LEU A 236 13.32 -13.63 -1.22
N ALA A 237 14.60 -13.93 -1.44
CA ALA A 237 15.50 -13.04 -2.18
C ALA A 237 14.99 -12.81 -3.60
N ASP A 238 14.62 -13.88 -4.30
CA ASP A 238 14.14 -13.81 -5.67
C ASP A 238 12.79 -13.05 -5.76
N LEU A 239 11.88 -13.28 -4.81
CA LEU A 239 10.64 -12.50 -4.72
C LEU A 239 10.93 -11.02 -4.42
N ALA A 240 11.84 -10.72 -3.50
CA ALA A 240 12.21 -9.34 -3.19
C ALA A 240 12.78 -8.62 -4.42
N SER A 241 13.68 -9.25 -5.18
CA SER A 241 14.23 -8.70 -6.43
C SER A 241 13.16 -8.55 -7.51
N THR A 242 12.19 -9.46 -7.57
CA THR A 242 11.06 -9.33 -8.50
C THR A 242 10.22 -8.10 -8.15
N VAL A 243 9.90 -7.89 -6.86
CA VAL A 243 9.13 -6.72 -6.40
C VAL A 243 9.91 -5.41 -6.55
N GLU A 244 11.23 -5.43 -6.32
CA GLU A 244 12.13 -4.29 -6.56
C GLU A 244 12.11 -3.84 -8.02
N ALA A 245 12.00 -4.78 -8.97
CA ALA A 245 11.97 -4.50 -10.40
C ALA A 245 10.59 -4.02 -10.91
N MET A 246 9.52 -4.15 -10.11
CA MET A 246 8.18 -3.70 -10.50
C MET A 246 8.05 -2.19 -10.48
N GLU A 247 7.23 -1.64 -11.38
CA GLU A 247 6.86 -0.23 -11.31
C GLU A 247 6.07 0.04 -10.02
N SER A 248 6.45 1.08 -9.28
CA SER A 248 5.74 1.45 -8.05
C SER A 248 4.28 1.79 -8.33
N PRO A 249 3.32 1.28 -7.52
CA PRO A 249 1.92 1.58 -7.74
C PRO A 249 1.64 3.07 -7.52
N PRO A 250 0.56 3.61 -8.12
CA PRO A 250 0.14 4.98 -7.86
C PRO A 250 -0.03 5.23 -6.35
N LYS A 251 0.49 6.35 -5.84
CA LYS A 251 0.41 6.70 -4.40
C LYS A 251 -1.02 6.70 -3.87
N THR A 252 -1.99 7.09 -4.70
CA THR A 252 -3.42 7.09 -4.38
C THR A 252 -3.95 5.68 -4.12
N TRP A 253 -3.50 4.69 -4.89
CA TRP A 253 -3.85 3.28 -4.71
C TRP A 253 -3.32 2.75 -3.37
N LEU A 254 -2.06 3.05 -3.03
CA LEU A 254 -1.46 2.63 -1.77
C LEU A 254 -2.16 3.27 -0.55
N GLN A 255 -2.62 4.52 -0.69
CA GLN A 255 -3.42 5.20 0.34
C GLN A 255 -4.78 4.54 0.55
N GLN A 256 -5.46 4.10 -0.52
CA GLN A 256 -6.75 3.39 -0.40
C GLN A 256 -6.60 2.07 0.37
N ARG A 257 -5.58 1.26 0.03
CA ARG A 257 -5.26 -0.01 0.71
C ARG A 257 -4.93 0.18 2.19
N LYS A 258 -4.27 1.29 2.56
CA LYS A 258 -3.95 1.63 3.97
C LYS A 258 -5.20 1.73 4.87
N HIS A 259 -6.34 2.06 4.30
CA HIS A 259 -7.61 2.23 5.03
C HIS A 259 -8.48 0.97 5.06
N GLY A 260 -8.02 -0.15 4.47
CA GLY A 260 -8.71 -1.44 4.56
C GLY A 260 -9.82 -1.63 3.54
N TYR A 261 -9.75 -0.93 2.40
CA TYR A 261 -10.52 -1.26 1.20
C TYR A 261 -9.77 -2.29 0.34
#